data_AF-A0A8S3A3Z2-F1
#
_entry.id   AF-A0A8S3A3Z2-F1
#
_cell.length_a   1.000
_cell.length_b   1.000
_cell.length_c   1.000
_cell.angle_alpha   90.00
_cell.angle_beta   90.00
_cell.angle_gamma   90.00
#
_symmetry.space_group_name_H-M   'P 1'
#
loop_
_entity.id
_entity.type
_entity.pdbx_description
1 polymer ?
#
loop_
_entity_poly.entity_id
_entity_poly.type
_entity_poly.pdbx_seq_one_letter_code
_entity_poly.pdbx_strand_id
1 'polypeptide(L)'
;MRGKRVAQALEFIQTTRFIGTKKIMFHVGANDLNRDKLSEQEVSEQIKELIVTTKTFSPQSEVYISLIFPRQSNDESRIKTEKLNYLLQAMASPELKVFVIAHANISHDIRGCFEDSTHLSKAKGTILFEENIKKAMSLKVSSNNNQRLSSMCFNTNKYPTAPRLPIGLKLSNTNTNSNGYNMNNNALINPNNLVNMNMLNANALSAYLSFLVGGFRS
;
A
#
# COMPACT_ATOMS: atom_id res chain seq x y z
N MET A 1 11.66 13.21 7.92
CA MET A 1 10.99 14.03 8.96
C MET A 1 10.28 13.09 9.93
N ARG A 2 10.57 13.14 11.24
CA ARG A 2 9.89 12.26 12.24
C ARG A 2 8.66 12.97 12.80
N GLY A 3 7.58 12.23 13.06
CA GLY A 3 6.40 12.74 13.76
C GLY A 3 5.52 13.71 12.96
N LYS A 4 5.73 13.84 11.65
CA LYS A 4 4.95 14.73 10.79
C LYS A 4 3.65 14.08 10.31
N ARG A 5 2.67 14.94 10.03
CA ARG A 5 1.36 14.67 9.42
C ARG A 5 1.43 14.77 7.89
N VAL A 6 0.41 14.29 7.19
CA VAL A 6 0.32 14.42 5.72
C VAL A 6 0.28 15.89 5.30
N ALA A 7 -0.52 16.72 5.98
CA ALA A 7 -0.60 18.17 5.73
C ALA A 7 0.77 18.88 5.81
N GLN A 8 1.64 18.44 6.73
CA GLN A 8 2.99 19.02 6.87
C GLN A 8 3.93 18.55 5.76
N ALA A 9 3.72 17.36 5.21
CA ALA A 9 4.43 16.92 4.01
C ALA A 9 3.97 17.71 2.78
N LEU A 10 2.67 18.04 2.69
CA LEU A 10 2.13 18.86 1.61
C LEU A 10 2.75 20.26 1.59
N GLU A 11 2.77 20.93 2.75
CA GLU A 11 3.43 22.23 2.92
C GLU A 11 4.92 22.16 2.51
N PHE A 12 5.61 21.08 2.90
CA PHE A 12 7.01 20.87 2.51
C PHE A 12 7.18 20.76 1.00
N ILE A 13 6.31 20.00 0.31
CA ILE A 13 6.37 19.89 -1.16
C ILE A 13 6.12 21.25 -1.83
N GLN A 14 5.13 22.02 -1.37
CA GLN A 14 4.78 23.31 -1.97
C GLN A 14 5.88 24.37 -1.80
N THR A 15 6.62 24.31 -0.70
CA THR A 15 7.66 25.30 -0.36
C THR A 15 9.06 24.91 -0.82
N THR A 16 9.26 23.65 -1.22
CA THR A 16 10.58 23.13 -1.64
C THR A 16 10.75 23.17 -3.15
N ARG A 17 11.89 23.69 -3.62
CA ARG A 17 12.26 23.60 -5.05
C ARG A 17 12.94 22.26 -5.34
N PHE A 18 12.29 21.41 -6.12
CA PHE A 18 12.82 20.11 -6.56
C PHE A 18 13.63 20.23 -7.85
N ILE A 19 14.91 20.57 -7.75
CA ILE A 19 15.80 20.61 -8.92
C ILE A 19 16.43 19.24 -9.10
N GLY A 20 16.15 18.58 -10.24
CA GLY A 20 16.77 17.31 -10.61
C GLY A 20 16.37 16.10 -9.77
N THR A 21 15.35 16.22 -8.91
CA THR A 21 14.85 15.11 -8.09
C THR A 21 14.21 14.05 -8.98
N LYS A 22 14.76 12.83 -8.94
CA LYS A 22 14.29 11.70 -9.75
C LYS A 22 13.29 10.81 -9.02
N LYS A 23 13.45 10.66 -7.70
CA LYS A 23 12.64 9.77 -6.87
C LYS A 23 12.27 10.44 -5.56
N ILE A 24 11.01 10.34 -5.16
CA ILE A 24 10.47 10.90 -3.92
C ILE A 24 9.74 9.78 -3.19
N MET A 25 9.97 9.64 -1.89
CA MET A 25 9.28 8.63 -1.08
C MET A 25 8.51 9.29 0.07
N PHE A 26 7.25 8.93 0.21
CA PHE A 26 6.39 9.31 1.32
C PHE A 26 6.20 8.12 2.27
N HIS A 27 6.52 8.34 3.54
CA HIS A 27 6.18 7.44 4.64
C HIS A 27 5.53 8.28 5.74
N VAL A 28 4.23 8.55 5.56
CA VAL A 28 3.39 9.44 6.37
C VAL A 28 1.98 8.87 6.49
N GLY A 29 1.12 9.44 7.34
CA GLY A 29 -0.26 9.00 7.54
C GLY A 29 -0.49 8.20 8.83
N ALA A 30 0.54 7.53 9.36
CA ALA A 30 0.40 6.76 10.60
C ALA A 30 0.06 7.64 11.82
N ASN A 31 0.52 8.90 11.86
CA ASN A 31 0.19 9.83 12.94
C ASN A 31 -1.22 10.40 12.76
N ASP A 32 -1.59 10.74 11.54
CA ASP A 32 -2.91 11.28 11.19
C ASP A 32 -4.01 10.28 11.59
N LEU A 33 -3.77 8.99 11.32
CA LEU A 33 -4.68 7.92 11.69
C LEU A 33 -4.76 7.66 13.21
N ASN A 34 -3.61 7.59 13.89
CA ASN A 34 -3.56 7.11 15.28
C ASN A 34 -3.61 8.22 16.34
N ARG A 35 -2.97 9.37 16.07
CA ARG A 35 -2.88 10.50 17.00
C ARG A 35 -4.05 11.46 16.80
N ASP A 36 -4.33 11.79 15.55
CA ASP A 36 -5.34 12.79 15.20
C ASP A 36 -6.72 12.16 14.93
N LYS A 37 -6.77 10.83 14.91
CA LYS A 37 -7.99 10.02 14.78
C LYS A 37 -8.78 10.33 13.51
N LEU A 38 -8.09 10.76 12.44
CA LEU A 38 -8.71 10.88 11.13
C LEU A 38 -9.14 9.50 10.63
N SER A 39 -10.18 9.48 9.80
CA SER A 39 -10.58 8.27 9.08
C SER A 39 -9.55 7.89 8.01
N GLU A 40 -9.54 6.62 7.67
CA GLU A 40 -8.70 6.06 6.60
C GLU A 40 -8.96 6.77 5.27
N GLN A 41 -10.22 7.11 4.99
CA GLN A 41 -10.62 7.86 3.80
C GLN A 41 -10.01 9.26 3.80
N GLU A 42 -10.13 10.02 4.89
CA GLU A 42 -9.56 11.37 4.99
C GLU A 42 -8.04 11.36 4.81
N VAL A 43 -7.34 10.42 5.45
CA VAL A 43 -5.88 10.29 5.30
C VAL A 43 -5.52 9.92 3.86
N SER A 44 -6.31 9.04 3.21
CA SER A 44 -6.07 8.64 1.82
C SER A 44 -6.26 9.81 0.84
N GLU A 45 -7.29 10.64 1.02
CA GLU A 45 -7.51 11.82 0.16
C GLU A 45 -6.40 12.86 0.35
N GLN A 46 -5.91 13.08 1.58
CA GLN A 46 -4.75 13.94 1.80
C GLN A 46 -3.47 13.40 1.13
N ILE A 47 -3.27 12.08 1.15
CA ILE A 47 -2.12 11.46 0.46
C ILE A 47 -2.28 11.58 -1.07
N LYS A 48 -3.51 11.46 -1.59
CA LYS A 48 -3.79 11.69 -3.00
C LYS A 48 -3.48 13.12 -3.41
N GLU A 49 -3.89 14.11 -2.62
CA GLU A 49 -3.53 15.52 -2.84
C GLU A 49 -2.01 15.73 -2.79
N LEU A 50 -1.32 15.08 -1.86
CA LEU A 50 0.15 15.11 -1.77
C LEU A 50 0.81 14.56 -3.04
N ILE A 51 0.31 13.44 -3.59
CA ILE A 51 0.79 12.87 -4.86
C ILE A 51 0.55 13.86 -6.00
N VAL A 52 -0.67 14.36 -6.15
CA VAL A 52 -1.04 15.32 -7.21
C VAL A 52 -0.11 16.53 -7.16
N THR A 53 0.02 17.15 -5.99
CA THR A 53 0.88 18.31 -5.77
C THR A 53 2.34 17.99 -6.13
N THR A 54 2.84 16.84 -5.69
CA THR A 54 4.21 16.41 -6.02
C THR A 54 4.40 16.23 -7.53
N LYS A 55 3.42 15.67 -8.23
CA LYS A 55 3.46 15.51 -9.69
C LYS A 55 3.33 16.84 -10.43
N THR A 56 2.67 17.84 -9.86
CA THR A 56 2.64 19.21 -10.42
C THR A 56 4.01 19.89 -10.30
N PHE A 57 4.65 19.82 -9.13
CA PHE A 57 5.93 20.49 -8.88
C PHE A 57 7.16 19.71 -9.39
N SER A 58 7.06 18.39 -9.50
CA SER A 58 8.12 17.51 -9.98
C SER A 58 7.57 16.42 -10.92
N PRO A 59 7.06 16.78 -12.12
CA PRO A 59 6.37 15.86 -13.04
C PRO A 59 7.22 14.66 -13.46
N GLN A 60 8.52 14.86 -13.63
CA GLN A 60 9.47 13.84 -14.05
C GLN A 60 9.77 12.78 -12.96
N SER A 61 9.50 13.09 -11.70
CA SER A 61 9.88 12.23 -10.58
C SER A 61 8.98 11.00 -10.44
N GLU A 62 9.60 9.92 -9.99
CA GLU A 62 8.93 8.72 -9.48
C GLU A 62 8.51 8.96 -8.03
N VAL A 63 7.23 8.71 -7.72
CA VAL A 63 6.68 8.85 -6.37
C VAL A 63 6.49 7.47 -5.78
N TYR A 64 7.03 7.24 -4.59
CA TYR A 64 6.93 6.00 -3.85
C TYR A 64 6.14 6.25 -2.56
N ILE A 65 5.09 5.47 -2.33
CA ILE A 65 4.28 5.52 -1.13
C ILE A 65 4.61 4.28 -0.31
N SER A 66 5.24 4.47 0.84
CA SER A 66 5.50 3.39 1.77
C SER A 66 4.23 3.07 2.55
N LEU A 67 3.85 1.80 2.55
CA LEU A 67 2.75 1.33 3.39
C LEU A 67 3.11 1.51 4.86
N ILE A 68 2.11 1.92 5.64
CA ILE A 68 2.30 2.22 7.06
C ILE A 68 2.24 0.94 7.90
N PHE A 69 3.03 0.90 8.97
CA PHE A 69 3.02 -0.20 9.91
C PHE A 69 1.82 -0.08 10.86
N PRO A 70 1.09 -1.18 11.13
CA PRO A 70 0.07 -1.18 12.18
C PRO A 70 0.76 -0.89 13.51
N ARG A 71 0.15 -0.06 14.36
CA ARG A 71 0.62 0.14 15.73
C ARG A 71 -0.06 -0.87 16.63
N GLN A 72 0.66 -1.38 17.62
CA GLN A 72 0.15 -2.43 18.50
C GLN A 72 -0.86 -1.94 19.57
N SER A 73 -1.34 -0.69 19.46
CA SER A 73 -2.15 -0.07 20.51
C SER A 73 -3.53 -0.70 20.72
N ASN A 74 -4.08 -1.42 19.73
CA ASN A 74 -5.28 -2.27 19.80
C ASN A 74 -5.64 -2.83 18.40
N ASP A 75 -6.55 -3.81 18.33
CA ASP A 75 -7.04 -4.39 17.06
C ASP A 75 -7.68 -3.35 16.13
N GLU A 76 -8.30 -2.32 16.69
CA GLU A 76 -8.90 -1.23 15.92
C GLU A 76 -7.84 -0.47 15.10
N SER A 77 -6.69 -0.13 15.69
CA SER A 77 -5.59 0.54 14.99
C SER A 77 -5.03 -0.31 13.84
N ARG A 78 -4.93 -1.62 14.05
CA ARG A 78 -4.51 -2.56 13.01
C ARG A 78 -5.50 -2.57 11.84
N ILE A 79 -6.79 -2.71 12.11
CA ILE A 79 -7.85 -2.72 11.08
C ILE A 79 -7.83 -1.40 10.29
N LYS A 80 -7.72 -0.26 10.99
CA LYS A 80 -7.62 1.05 10.35
C LYS A 80 -6.39 1.17 9.46
N THR A 81 -5.26 0.66 9.93
CA THR A 81 -4.01 0.65 9.16
C THR A 81 -4.12 -0.22 7.91
N GLU A 82 -4.72 -1.41 8.03
CA GLU A 82 -4.95 -2.31 6.90
C GLU A 82 -5.87 -1.70 5.85
N LYS A 83 -6.97 -1.06 6.27
CA LYS A 83 -7.89 -0.34 5.38
C LYS A 83 -7.21 0.84 4.68
N LEU A 84 -6.44 1.64 5.39
CA LEU A 84 -5.66 2.72 4.77
C LEU A 84 -4.65 2.15 3.77
N ASN A 85 -3.88 1.12 4.15
CA ASN A 85 -2.92 0.48 3.25
C ASN A 85 -3.58 -0.10 1.99
N TYR A 86 -4.81 -0.63 2.10
CA TYR A 86 -5.60 -1.05 0.94
C TYR A 86 -5.90 0.13 -0.01
N LEU A 87 -6.34 1.27 0.52
CA LEU A 87 -6.58 2.49 -0.27
C LEU A 87 -5.28 3.01 -0.91
N LEU A 88 -4.16 2.98 -0.20
CA LEU A 88 -2.86 3.39 -0.73
C LEU A 88 -2.38 2.49 -1.87
N GLN A 89 -2.59 1.18 -1.76
CA GLN A 89 -2.28 0.25 -2.85
C GLN A 89 -3.04 0.57 -4.13
N ALA A 90 -4.31 0.99 -4.02
CA ALA A 90 -5.14 1.38 -5.16
C ALA A 90 -4.67 2.68 -5.85
N MET A 91 -3.80 3.48 -5.22
CA MET A 91 -3.21 4.69 -5.81
C MET A 91 -1.98 4.39 -6.68
N ALA A 92 -1.47 3.15 -6.68
CA ALA A 92 -0.35 2.76 -7.52
C ALA A 92 -0.74 2.90 -9.01
N SER A 93 0.06 3.66 -9.76
CA SER A 93 -0.13 3.86 -11.20
C SER A 93 1.24 3.92 -11.87
N PRO A 94 1.66 2.83 -12.53
CA PRO A 94 2.92 2.79 -13.28
C PRO A 94 3.02 3.87 -14.36
N GLU A 95 1.89 4.18 -15.01
CA GLU A 95 1.78 5.23 -16.04
C GLU A 95 2.15 6.62 -15.48
N LEU A 96 1.70 6.92 -14.27
CA LEU A 96 1.98 8.17 -13.57
C LEU A 96 3.30 8.14 -12.78
N LYS A 97 4.02 7.00 -12.82
CA LYS A 97 5.21 6.70 -12.01
C LYS A 97 4.93 6.82 -10.51
N VAL A 98 3.77 6.34 -10.07
CA VAL A 98 3.38 6.25 -8.66
C VAL A 98 3.43 4.79 -8.25
N PHE A 99 4.28 4.47 -7.28
CA PHE A 99 4.55 3.12 -6.82
C PHE A 99 4.27 3.00 -5.33
N VAL A 100 3.94 1.78 -4.89
CA VAL A 100 3.70 1.47 -3.48
C VAL A 100 4.75 0.49 -3.00
N ILE A 101 5.33 0.75 -1.82
CA ILE A 101 6.33 -0.12 -1.18
C ILE A 101 5.68 -0.84 -0.01
N ALA A 102 5.58 -2.16 -0.13
CA ALA A 102 5.16 -3.03 0.95
C ALA A 102 6.37 -3.55 1.75
N HIS A 103 6.18 -3.77 3.05
CA HIS A 103 7.23 -4.16 3.99
C HIS A 103 6.91 -5.50 4.65
N ALA A 104 6.65 -6.54 3.85
CA ALA A 104 6.12 -7.83 4.31
C ALA A 104 7.01 -8.56 5.34
N ASN A 105 8.31 -8.25 5.40
CA ASN A 105 9.27 -8.81 6.36
C ASN A 105 9.39 -7.99 7.66
N ILE A 106 8.51 -7.01 7.88
CA ILE A 106 8.49 -6.16 9.08
C ILE A 106 7.09 -6.25 9.69
N SER A 107 7.00 -6.87 10.85
CA SER A 107 5.76 -6.93 11.64
C SER A 107 6.09 -6.94 13.13
N HIS A 108 5.08 -6.68 13.96
CA HIS A 108 5.19 -6.78 15.41
C HIS A 108 5.40 -8.22 15.90
N ASP A 109 5.01 -9.22 15.11
CA ASP A 109 5.22 -10.65 15.43
C ASP A 109 6.69 -11.06 15.23
N ILE A 110 7.44 -10.31 14.44
CA ILE A 110 8.86 -10.57 14.20
C ILE A 110 9.68 -9.92 15.32
N ARG A 111 10.25 -10.77 16.19
CA ARG A 111 11.09 -10.32 17.30
C ARG A 111 12.20 -9.36 16.83
N GLY A 112 12.28 -8.24 17.54
CA GLY A 112 13.29 -7.23 17.34
C GLY A 112 13.02 -6.26 16.20
N CYS A 113 11.91 -6.36 15.46
CA CYS A 113 11.60 -5.37 14.41
C CYS A 113 11.17 -4.00 14.97
N PHE A 114 10.60 -3.96 16.17
CA PHE A 114 10.15 -2.73 16.80
C PHE A 114 10.82 -2.54 18.17
N GLU A 115 11.16 -1.30 18.51
CA GLU A 115 11.70 -0.94 19.85
C GLU A 115 10.59 -0.69 20.87
N ASP A 116 9.44 -0.23 20.39
CA ASP A 116 8.19 -0.08 21.14
C ASP A 116 7.00 -0.47 20.24
N SER A 117 5.75 -0.28 20.69
CA SER A 117 4.56 -0.64 19.89
C SER A 117 4.30 0.27 18.67
N THR A 118 5.22 1.17 18.30
CA THR A 118 5.07 2.18 17.23
C THR A 118 6.30 2.34 16.35
N HIS A 119 7.51 2.30 16.91
CA HIS A 119 8.76 2.67 16.26
C HIS A 119 9.58 1.43 15.90
N LEU A 120 10.15 1.45 14.70
CA LEU A 120 11.09 0.42 14.26
C LEU A 120 12.35 0.45 15.12
N SER A 121 12.85 -0.74 15.47
CA SER A 121 14.14 -0.84 16.14
C SER A 121 15.27 -0.48 15.19
N LYS A 122 16.31 0.15 15.71
CA LYS A 122 17.53 0.42 14.93
C LYS A 122 18.25 -0.85 14.50
N ALA A 123 18.24 -1.88 15.35
CA ALA A 123 19.03 -3.09 15.16
C ALA A 123 18.51 -4.01 14.05
N LYS A 124 17.21 -3.94 13.72
CA LYS A 124 16.61 -4.82 12.72
C LYS A 124 15.51 -4.15 11.92
N GLY A 125 14.56 -3.48 12.58
CA GLY A 125 13.41 -2.87 11.90
C GLY A 125 13.81 -1.85 10.84
N THR A 126 14.64 -0.88 11.22
CA THR A 126 15.13 0.17 10.33
C THR A 126 15.99 -0.42 9.20
N ILE A 127 16.81 -1.44 9.48
CA ILE A 127 17.65 -2.10 8.47
C ILE A 127 16.77 -2.75 7.39
N LEU A 128 15.79 -3.57 7.80
CA LEU A 128 14.85 -4.21 6.87
C LEU A 128 14.02 -3.17 6.10
N PHE A 129 13.64 -2.08 6.74
CA PHE A 129 12.90 -1.00 6.11
C PHE A 129 13.72 -0.33 5.00
N GLU A 130 14.97 0.01 5.30
CA GLU A 130 15.89 0.55 4.30
C GLU A 130 16.17 -0.41 3.15
N GLU A 131 16.34 -1.71 3.44
CA GLU A 131 16.54 -2.74 2.40
C GLU A 131 15.36 -2.81 1.45
N ASN A 132 14.13 -2.79 1.98
CA ASN A 132 12.91 -2.78 1.18
C ASN A 132 12.84 -1.52 0.29
N ILE A 133 13.18 -0.35 0.85
CA ILE A 133 13.20 0.90 0.09
C ILE A 133 14.26 0.86 -1.01
N LYS A 134 15.49 0.47 -0.68
CA LYS A 134 16.60 0.38 -1.63
C LYS A 134 16.25 -0.57 -2.76
N LYS A 135 15.66 -1.72 -2.44
CA LYS A 135 15.19 -2.71 -3.42
C LYS A 135 14.10 -2.14 -4.32
N ALA A 136 13.07 -1.52 -3.75
CA ALA A 136 11.93 -0.99 -4.52
C ALA A 136 12.32 0.21 -5.40
N MET A 137 13.25 1.04 -4.94
CA MET A 137 13.71 2.24 -5.65
C MET A 137 14.92 1.96 -6.55
N SER A 138 15.40 0.70 -6.64
CA SER A 138 16.61 0.31 -7.37
C SER A 138 17.85 1.13 -6.95
N LEU A 139 17.96 1.46 -5.66
CA LEU A 139 19.12 2.13 -5.09
C LEU A 139 20.19 1.09 -4.79
N LYS A 140 21.47 1.42 -5.03
CA LYS A 140 22.58 0.54 -4.68
C LYS A 140 22.53 0.23 -3.18
N VAL A 141 22.42 -1.04 -2.83
CA VAL A 141 22.62 -1.50 -1.46
C VAL A 141 24.10 -1.29 -1.14
N SER A 142 24.41 -0.42 -0.17
CA SER A 142 25.77 -0.33 0.35
C SER A 142 26.06 -1.65 1.07
N SER A 143 26.75 -2.55 0.37
CA SER A 143 27.22 -3.83 0.92
C SER A 143 28.31 -3.56 1.93
N ASN A 144 27.94 -3.23 3.18
CA ASN A 144 28.85 -3.43 4.29
C ASN A 144 28.78 -4.90 4.71
N ASN A 145 29.85 -5.61 4.37
CA ASN A 145 30.26 -6.95 4.79
C ASN A 145 29.43 -7.57 5.92
N ASN A 146 28.54 -8.51 5.58
CA ASN A 146 28.62 -9.87 6.07
C ASN A 146 27.83 -10.83 5.18
N GLN A 147 28.36 -12.04 5.10
CA GLN A 147 28.19 -13.00 4.01
C GLN A 147 26.79 -13.62 3.88
N ARG A 148 26.51 -14.06 2.64
CA ARG A 148 25.69 -15.23 2.24
C ARG A 148 24.24 -15.27 2.71
N LEU A 149 23.31 -15.15 1.76
CA LEU A 149 22.42 -16.27 1.38
C LEU A 149 21.55 -15.94 0.15
N SER A 150 21.71 -16.81 -0.86
CA SER A 150 20.72 -17.26 -1.85
C SER A 150 19.97 -16.21 -2.69
N SER A 151 20.41 -16.09 -3.93
CA SER A 151 19.58 -15.77 -5.08
C SER A 151 18.38 -16.73 -5.16
N MET A 152 17.17 -16.21 -4.99
CA MET A 152 15.95 -16.87 -5.48
C MET A 152 15.32 -15.99 -6.55
N CYS A 153 15.62 -16.32 -7.80
CA CYS A 153 14.83 -15.94 -8.95
C CYS A 153 13.50 -16.69 -8.87
N PHE A 154 12.39 -15.98 -8.64
CA PHE A 154 11.07 -16.56 -8.85
C PHE A 154 10.65 -16.35 -10.31
N ASN A 155 10.72 -17.46 -11.03
CA ASN A 155 10.22 -17.65 -12.39
C ASN A 155 8.68 -17.76 -12.32
N THR A 156 7.96 -16.72 -12.71
CA THR A 156 6.49 -16.75 -12.80
C THR A 156 6.07 -17.24 -14.18
N ASN A 157 6.01 -18.55 -14.35
CA ASN A 157 5.25 -19.18 -15.43
C ASN A 157 4.74 -20.53 -14.93
N LYS A 158 3.48 -20.55 -14.45
CA LYS A 158 2.57 -21.70 -14.42
C LYS A 158 1.24 -21.26 -13.81
N TYR A 159 0.26 -21.01 -14.68
CA TYR A 159 -1.15 -21.00 -14.29
C TYR A 159 -1.55 -22.43 -13.85
N PRO A 160 -2.24 -22.61 -12.72
CA PRO A 160 -2.78 -23.92 -12.36
C PRO A 160 -4.05 -24.21 -13.16
N THR A 161 -4.07 -25.38 -13.79
CA THR A 161 -5.20 -26.01 -14.48
C THR A 161 -6.32 -26.31 -13.48
N ALA A 162 -7.57 -25.97 -13.83
CA ALA A 162 -8.75 -26.23 -13.00
C ALA A 162 -9.03 -27.74 -12.80
N PRO A 163 -9.57 -28.17 -11.65
CA PRO A 163 -9.94 -29.56 -11.42
C PRO A 163 -11.24 -29.92 -12.15
N ARG A 164 -11.24 -31.06 -12.84
CA ARG A 164 -12.44 -31.67 -13.44
C ARG A 164 -13.33 -32.28 -12.36
N LEU A 165 -14.63 -31.94 -12.37
CA LEU A 165 -15.64 -32.57 -11.52
C LEU A 165 -16.02 -33.97 -12.05
N PRO A 166 -16.23 -34.97 -11.19
CA PRO A 166 -16.77 -36.26 -11.60
C PRO A 166 -18.29 -36.19 -11.79
N ILE A 167 -18.74 -36.79 -12.89
CA ILE A 167 -20.13 -37.07 -13.25
C ILE A 167 -20.61 -38.27 -12.42
N GLY A 168 -21.72 -38.12 -11.68
CA GLY A 168 -22.32 -39.23 -10.94
C GLY A 168 -23.53 -38.85 -10.07
N LEU A 169 -24.72 -39.22 -10.54
CA LEU A 169 -26.06 -39.10 -9.96
C LEU A 169 -26.20 -39.47 -8.47
N LYS A 170 -27.04 -38.73 -7.72
CA LYS A 170 -28.31 -39.27 -7.18
C LYS A 170 -29.22 -38.17 -6.59
N LEU A 171 -30.48 -38.24 -7.04
CA LEU A 171 -31.63 -37.52 -6.54
C LEU A 171 -32.10 -38.19 -5.23
N SER A 172 -32.27 -37.41 -4.17
CA SER A 172 -33.20 -37.77 -3.09
C SER A 172 -33.65 -36.50 -2.37
N ASN A 173 -34.97 -36.35 -2.38
CA ASN A 173 -35.75 -35.25 -1.86
C ASN A 173 -36.06 -35.55 -0.37
N THR A 174 -35.70 -34.67 0.56
CA THR A 174 -36.34 -34.62 1.88
C THR A 174 -36.53 -33.17 2.32
N ASN A 175 -37.80 -32.87 2.52
CA ASN A 175 -38.38 -31.63 3.03
C ASN A 175 -38.21 -31.61 4.56
N THR A 176 -37.68 -30.54 5.16
CA THR A 176 -38.02 -30.13 6.53
C THR A 176 -37.63 -28.66 6.76
N ASN A 177 -38.64 -27.86 7.11
CA ASN A 177 -38.53 -26.52 7.65
C ASN A 177 -37.70 -26.50 8.94
N SER A 178 -36.73 -25.56 9.04
CA SER A 178 -36.48 -24.85 10.30
C SER A 178 -35.74 -23.54 10.04
N ASN A 179 -36.29 -22.46 10.59
CA ASN A 179 -35.73 -21.12 10.61
C ASN A 179 -34.43 -21.09 11.41
N GLY A 180 -33.37 -20.54 10.83
CA GLY A 180 -32.13 -20.23 11.51
C GLY A 180 -31.28 -19.29 10.66
N TYR A 181 -31.31 -17.99 10.98
CA TYR A 181 -30.38 -17.02 10.43
C TYR A 181 -28.95 -17.38 10.88
N ASN A 182 -28.20 -18.04 10.00
CA ASN A 182 -26.77 -18.26 10.16
C ASN A 182 -26.04 -17.45 9.08
N MET A 183 -25.64 -16.22 9.43
CA MET A 183 -24.76 -15.38 8.61
C MET A 183 -23.34 -15.94 8.69
N ASN A 184 -23.06 -16.94 7.86
CA ASN A 184 -21.72 -17.42 7.61
C ASN A 184 -21.04 -16.45 6.63
N ASN A 185 -20.32 -15.45 7.14
CA ASN A 185 -19.55 -14.49 6.35
C ASN A 185 -18.29 -15.14 5.77
N ASN A 186 -18.48 -15.98 4.75
CA ASN A 186 -17.45 -16.37 3.80
C ASN A 186 -17.72 -15.66 2.46
N ALA A 187 -17.64 -14.34 2.46
CA ALA A 187 -17.46 -13.59 1.22
C ALA A 187 -15.98 -13.65 0.85
N LEU A 188 -15.60 -14.76 0.20
CA LEU A 188 -14.39 -14.84 -0.60
C LEU A 188 -14.36 -13.62 -1.53
N ILE A 189 -13.37 -12.75 -1.33
CA ILE A 189 -13.08 -11.62 -2.21
C ILE A 189 -12.80 -12.20 -3.59
N ASN A 190 -13.77 -12.04 -4.50
CA ASN A 190 -13.63 -12.46 -5.88
C ASN A 190 -12.54 -11.62 -6.55
N PRO A 191 -11.42 -12.21 -7.02
CA PRO A 191 -10.31 -11.47 -7.62
C PRO A 191 -10.71 -10.72 -8.90
N ASN A 192 -11.81 -11.10 -9.56
CA ASN A 192 -12.31 -10.39 -10.74
C ASN A 192 -12.91 -9.02 -10.40
N ASN A 193 -13.39 -8.81 -9.16
CA ASN A 193 -13.83 -7.49 -8.71
C ASN A 193 -12.67 -6.57 -8.32
N LEU A 194 -11.49 -7.13 -7.98
CA LEU A 194 -10.29 -6.36 -7.65
C LEU A 194 -9.66 -5.72 -8.91
N VAL A 195 -9.69 -6.42 -10.04
CA VAL A 195 -9.15 -5.89 -11.31
C VAL A 195 -9.99 -4.71 -11.81
N ASN A 196 -11.32 -4.81 -11.71
CA ASN A 196 -12.23 -3.76 -12.19
C ASN A 196 -12.16 -2.47 -11.36
N MET A 197 -12.01 -2.57 -10.03
CA MET A 197 -11.92 -1.39 -9.16
C MET A 197 -10.56 -0.67 -9.27
N ASN A 198 -9.46 -1.42 -9.40
CA ASN A 198 -8.14 -0.83 -9.63
C ASN A 198 -8.06 -0.09 -10.96
N MET A 199 -8.70 -0.62 -12.02
CA MET A 199 -8.82 0.10 -13.29
C MET A 199 -9.67 1.36 -13.17
N LEU A 200 -10.82 1.31 -12.49
CA LEU A 200 -11.69 2.49 -12.30
C LEU A 200 -10.98 3.60 -11.52
N ASN A 201 -10.21 3.26 -10.49
CA ASN A 201 -9.53 4.25 -9.66
C ASN A 201 -8.25 4.82 -10.31
N ALA A 202 -7.49 3.98 -11.03
CA ALA A 202 -6.37 4.44 -11.84
C ALA A 202 -6.85 5.36 -12.99
N ASN A 203 -7.98 5.03 -13.62
CA ASN A 203 -8.60 5.87 -14.64
C ASN A 203 -9.14 7.19 -14.05
N ALA A 204 -9.71 7.17 -12.85
CA ALA A 204 -10.17 8.38 -12.18
C ALA A 204 -9.00 9.30 -11.78
N LEU A 205 -7.90 8.75 -11.26
CA LEU A 205 -6.69 9.51 -10.94
C LEU A 205 -6.02 10.04 -12.21
N SER A 206 -5.93 9.22 -13.26
CA SER A 206 -5.39 9.61 -14.57
C SER A 206 -6.24 10.70 -15.24
N ALA A 207 -7.57 10.58 -15.22
CA ALA A 207 -8.49 11.58 -15.76
C ALA A 207 -8.41 12.89 -14.97
N TYR A 208 -8.34 12.83 -13.64
CA TYR A 208 -8.19 14.02 -12.79
C TYR A 208 -6.86 14.74 -13.05
N LEU A 209 -5.76 14.00 -13.16
CA LEU A 209 -4.45 14.57 -13.49
C LEU A 209 -4.39 15.12 -14.92
N SER A 210 -5.01 14.45 -15.88
CA SER A 210 -5.09 14.91 -17.27
C SER A 210 -5.91 16.20 -17.40
N PHE A 211 -7.00 16.33 -16.64
CA PHE A 211 -7.81 17.55 -16.57
C PHE A 211 -7.00 18.74 -16.02
N LEU A 212 -6.20 18.52 -14.97
CA LEU A 212 -5.37 19.59 -14.38
C LEU A 212 -4.19 20.01 -15.29
N VAL A 213 -3.62 19.09 -16.08
CA VAL A 213 -2.56 19.41 -17.05
C VAL A 213 -3.13 20.10 -18.31
N GLY A 214 -4.38 19.82 -18.68
CA GLY A 214 -5.06 20.43 -19.83
C GLY A 214 -5.71 21.79 -19.57
N GLY A 215 -5.98 22.14 -18.30
CA GLY A 215 -6.75 23.32 -17.91
C GLY A 215 -6.03 24.67 -17.91
N PHE A 216 -4.74 24.73 -18.29
CA PHE A 216 -3.94 25.98 -18.33
C PHE A 216 -3.59 26.43 -19.75
N ARG A 217 -4.42 26.11 -20.75
CA ARG A 217 -4.42 26.77 -22.04
C ARG A 217 -5.72 27.56 -22.23
N SER A 218 -5.74 28.79 -21.72
CA SER A 218 -6.65 29.87 -22.11
C SER A 218 -5.93 31.18 -21.89
#